data_AF-A0AAW8SY29-F1
#
_entry.id   AF-A0AAW8SY29-F1
#
_cell.length_a   1.000
_cell.length_b   1.000
_cell.length_c   1.000
_cell.angle_alpha   90.00
_cell.angle_beta   90.00
_cell.angle_gamma   90.00
#
_symmetry.space_group_name_H-M   'P 1'
#
loop_
_entity.id
_entity.type
_entity.pdbx_description
1 polymer ?
#
loop_
_entity_poly.entity_id
_entity_poly.type
_entity_poly.pdbx_seq_one_letter_code
_entity_poly.pdbx_strand_id
1 'polypeptide(L)' 'MKKLVSIFKTSGGRSQTWSYPNPGEGKAPEDVHSILEKMTLLHLFNKDGEKLYNEVVSAKYVETVETIIF' A
#
# COMPACT_ATOMS: atom_id res chain seq x y z
N MET A 1 -10.25 -14.02 -3.70
CA MET A 1 -9.55 -12.98 -4.50
C MET A 1 -8.29 -12.50 -3.79
N LYS A 2 -7.14 -12.44 -4.49
CA LYS A 2 -5.87 -11.89 -3.95
C LYS A 2 -5.77 -10.39 -4.24
N LYS A 3 -5.40 -9.61 -3.24
CA LYS A 3 -5.14 -8.17 -3.37
C LYS A 3 -3.86 -7.77 -2.64
N LEU A 4 -3.13 -6.80 -3.18
CA LEU A 4 -2.09 -6.10 -2.43
C LEU A 4 -2.76 -4.99 -1.62
N VAL A 5 -2.48 -4.92 -0.32
CA VAL A 5 -2.93 -3.85 0.56
C VAL A 5 -1.70 -3.17 1.14
N SER A 6 -1.65 -1.84 1.05
CA SER A 6 -0.63 -1.07 1.75
C SER A 6 -1.25 0.07 2.54
N ILE A 7 -0.63 0.31 3.69
CA ILE A 7 -0.97 1.37 4.62
C ILE A 7 0.23 2.29 4.70
N PHE A 8 0.00 3.58 4.56
CA PHE A 8 1.02 4.61 4.66
C PHE A 8 0.47 5.82 5.38
N LYS A 9 1.35 6.66 5.92
CA LYS A 9 0.98 7.92 6.57
C LYS A 9 1.29 9.11 5.68
N THR A 10 0.47 10.15 5.81
CA THR A 10 0.84 11.50 5.38
C THR A 10 1.85 12.11 6.35
N SER A 11 2.49 13.22 5.98
CA SER A 11 3.37 13.95 6.91
C SER A 11 2.60 14.55 8.10
N GLY A 12 1.30 14.77 7.99
CA GLY A 12 0.42 15.14 9.10
C GLY A 12 0.05 13.98 10.03
N GLY A 13 0.57 12.76 9.79
CA GLY A 13 0.35 11.59 10.64
C GLY A 13 -0.94 10.82 10.34
N ARG A 14 -1.75 11.25 9.36
CA ARG A 14 -2.96 10.54 8.96
C ARG A 14 -2.61 9.26 8.19
N SER A 15 -3.18 8.14 8.62
CA SER A 15 -3.08 6.87 7.88
C SER A 15 -4.02 6.85 6.68
N GLN A 16 -3.51 6.35 5.57
CA GLN A 16 -4.25 6.04 4.35
C GLN A 16 -4.06 4.57 4.01
N THR A 17 -5.10 3.96 3.45
CA THR A 17 -5.05 2.59 2.95
C THR A 17 -5.33 2.60 1.47
N TRP A 18 -4.46 1.95 0.70
CA TRP A 18 -4.72 1.66 -0.70
C TRP A 18 -4.74 0.15 -0.92
N SER A 19 -5.49 -0.29 -1.91
CA SER A 19 -5.53 -1.70 -2.31
C SER A 19 -5.50 -1.85 -3.81
N TYR A 20 -4.71 -2.81 -4.29
CA TYR A 20 -4.60 -3.17 -5.69
C TYR A 20 -5.09 -4.61 -5.90
N PRO A 21 -6.24 -4.80 -6.57
CA PRO A 21 -6.81 -6.12 -6.83
C PRO A 21 -6.01 -6.87 -7.90
N ASN A 22 -5.98 -8.21 -7.81
CA ASN A 22 -5.39 -9.10 -8.81
C ASN A 22 -3.95 -8.75 -9.22
N PRO A 23 -2.97 -8.74 -8.29
CA PRO A 23 -1.60 -8.31 -8.55
C PRO A 23 -0.76 -9.26 -9.46
N GLY A 24 -1.38 -10.23 -10.14
CA GLY A 24 -0.70 -11.26 -10.93
C GLY A 24 0.20 -12.16 -10.09
N GLU A 25 1.33 -12.62 -10.67
CA GLU A 25 2.37 -13.36 -9.93
C GLU A 25 2.99 -12.54 -8.79
N GLY A 26 2.78 -11.21 -8.80
CA GLY A 26 3.27 -10.31 -7.77
C GLY A 26 4.80 -10.22 -7.72
N LYS A 27 5.31 -9.34 -6.86
CA LYS A 27 6.71 -9.39 -6.42
C LYS A 27 6.74 -10.05 -5.04
N ALA A 28 7.91 -10.41 -4.53
CA ALA A 28 7.98 -10.85 -3.14
C ALA A 28 7.47 -9.72 -2.22
N PRO A 29 6.81 -10.03 -1.10
CA PRO A 29 6.29 -9.00 -0.18
C PRO A 29 7.36 -7.97 0.24
N GLU A 30 8.59 -8.42 0.44
CA GLU A 30 9.76 -7.60 0.78
C GLU A 30 10.12 -6.63 -0.35
N ASP A 31 10.10 -7.08 -1.59
CA ASP A 31 10.33 -6.24 -2.77
C ASP A 31 9.25 -5.16 -2.89
N VAL A 32 7.98 -5.54 -2.67
CA VAL A 32 6.86 -4.59 -2.70
C VAL A 32 7.03 -3.53 -1.64
N HIS A 33 7.39 -3.92 -0.40
CA HIS A 33 7.66 -2.97 0.67
C HIS A 33 8.78 -2.01 0.29
N SER A 34 9.92 -2.53 -0.19
CA SER A 34 11.08 -1.71 -0.58
C SER A 34 10.75 -0.75 -1.72
N ILE A 35 9.98 -1.17 -2.72
CA ILE A 35 9.53 -0.31 -3.82
C ILE A 35 8.64 0.82 -3.30
N LEU A 36 7.69 0.48 -2.42
CA LEU A 36 6.78 1.46 -1.82
C LEU A 36 7.51 2.44 -0.90
N GLU A 37 8.56 2.00 -0.20
CA GLU A 37 9.45 2.88 0.57
C GLU A 37 10.25 3.80 -0.35
N LYS A 38 10.84 3.30 -1.44
CA LYS A 38 11.55 4.15 -2.42
C LYS A 38 10.63 5.21 -3.02
N MET A 39 9.34 4.91 -3.17
CA MET A 39 8.35 5.88 -3.66
C MET A 39 8.15 7.07 -2.71
N THR A 40 8.38 6.93 -1.39
CA THR A 40 8.28 8.07 -0.44
C THR A 40 9.35 9.12 -0.71
N LEU A 41 10.53 8.68 -1.18
CA LEU A 41 11.68 9.53 -1.50
C LEU A 41 11.45 10.39 -2.74
N LEU A 42 10.53 9.99 -3.62
CA LEU A 42 10.22 10.75 -4.83
C LEU A 42 9.40 12.00 -4.56
N HIS A 43 8.77 12.10 -3.38
CA HIS A 43 7.94 13.24 -2.98
C HIS A 43 6.91 13.68 -4.04
N LEU A 44 6.33 12.71 -4.77
CA LEU A 44 5.44 12.97 -5.91
C LEU A 44 4.07 13.52 -5.48
N PHE A 45 3.67 13.26 -4.24
CA PHE A 45 2.32 13.57 -3.75
C PHE A 45 2.39 14.64 -2.66
N ASN A 46 2.19 15.89 -3.07
CA ASN A 46 2.09 17.03 -2.17
C ASN A 46 0.78 17.78 -2.40
N LYS A 47 0.16 18.22 -1.31
CA LYS A 47 -0.99 19.10 -1.35
C LYS A 47 -0.93 20.05 -0.16
N ASP A 48 -1.05 21.34 -0.42
CA ASP A 48 -1.05 22.38 0.63
C ASP A 48 0.17 22.30 1.59
N GLY A 49 1.33 21.90 1.06
CA GLY A 49 2.56 21.71 1.84
C GLY A 49 2.66 20.38 2.61
N GLU A 50 1.62 19.55 2.58
CA GLU A 50 1.60 18.22 3.20
C GLU A 50 2.04 17.13 2.20
N LYS A 51 2.99 16.28 2.60
CA LYS A 51 3.34 15.06 1.86
C LYS A 51 2.24 14.03 2.09
N LEU A 52 1.46 13.74 1.06
CA LEU A 52 0.35 12.80 1.13
C LEU A 52 0.81 11.33 1.16
N TYR A 53 2.05 11.07 0.75
CA TYR A 53 2.69 9.75 0.79
C TYR A 53 4.08 9.90 1.42
N ASN A 54 4.17 9.70 2.74
CA ASN A 54 5.35 10.04 3.53
C ASN A 54 6.05 8.83 4.16
N GLU A 55 5.30 7.93 4.80
CA GLU A 55 5.86 6.77 5.52
C GLU A 55 5.04 5.53 5.20
N VAL A 56 5.67 4.46 4.73
CA VAL A 56 5.00 3.16 4.56
C VAL A 56 4.96 2.45 5.91
N VAL A 57 3.76 2.08 6.34
CA VAL A 57 3.55 1.36 7.61
C VAL A 57 3.45 -0.14 7.35
N SER A 58 2.81 -0.54 6.26
CA SER A 58 2.76 -1.95 5.86
C SER A 58 2.44 -2.10 4.38
N ALA A 59 2.87 -3.23 3.80
CA ALA A 59 2.49 -3.68 2.49
C ALA A 59 2.40 -5.21 2.51
N LYS A 60 1.22 -5.77 2.20
CA LYS A 60 0.99 -7.21 2.27
C LYS A 60 -0.03 -7.70 1.24
N TYR A 61 0.15 -8.93 0.80
CA TYR A 61 -0.89 -9.64 0.06
C TYR A 61 -1.96 -10.14 1.03
N VAL A 62 -3.21 -9.91 0.67
CA VAL A 62 -4.40 -10.38 1.38
C VAL A 62 -5.19 -11.26 0.42
N GLU A 63 -5.44 -12.49 0.84
CA GLU A 63 -6.30 -13.42 0.12
C GLU A 63 -7.66 -13.49 0.82
N THR A 64 -8.71 -13.11 0.09
CA THR A 64 -10.08 -13.31 0.52
C THR A 64 -10.53 -14.69 0.04
N VAL A 65 -10.86 -15.58 0.98
CA VAL A 65 -11.57 -16.83 0.69
C VAL A 65 -13.06 -16.53 0.80
N GLU A 66 -13.79 -16.71 -0.30
CA GLU A 66 -15.24 -16.58 -0.30
C GLU A 66 -15.84 -17.96 -0.02
N THR A 67 -16.52 -18.09 1.11
CA THR A 67 -17.27 -19.31 1.45
C THR A 67 -18.75 -18.99 1.28
N ILE A 68 -19.38 -19.60 0.27
CA ILE A 68 -20.82 -19.53 0.09
C ILE A 68 -21.43 -20.40 1.19
N ILE A 69 -22.26 -19.79 2.03
CA ILE A 69 -22.83 -20.44 3.21
C ILE A 69 -24.18 -21.09 2.92
N PHE A 70 -24.86 -20.72 1.82
CA PHE A 70 -26.14 -21.28 1.34
C PHE A 70 -26.32 -21.06 -0.16
#